data_AF-A0A7S1QNJ6-F1
#
_entry.id   AF-A0A7S1QNJ6-F1
#
_cell.length_a   1.000
_cell.length_b   1.000
_cell.length_c   1.000
_cell.angle_alpha   90.00
_cell.angle_beta   90.00
_cell.angle_gamma   90.00
#
_symmetry.space_group_name_H-M   'P 1'
#
loop_
_entity.id
_entity.type
_entity.pdbx_description
1 polymer ?
#
loop_
_entity_poly.entity_id
_entity_poly.type
_entity_poly.pdbx_seq_one_letter_code
_entity_poly.pdbx_strand_id
1 'polypeptide(L)'
;AGSVGSCIPAMARAALLAWTLGCDRLAAFAAAQEEPASAALAADDECRASGRGAGGGAEGCALNALQRVEQREVSRHDRPAGRRAANASIWARGPPKKPLEYNGVAWDELVVPGTHAMHIFAIGDWGGLDGSATSDMIFYKGGETPGPHVFPRSRGACTLQDFQDCYSSEGQDCSILCGWVKGVDDQAQLLVAEQMKKRARTSDPSFVLNVGDNFYQGGIWADCGAPMDQISAITLHQFNTIFEDVYSGPGLDGKRWLSVLGNHDWGGFQFNHAWDQQIAYTWHNP
;
A
#
# COMPACT_ATOMS: atom_id res chain seq x y z
N ALA A 1 -14.59 28.18 22.57
CA ALA A 1 -14.75 27.90 21.13
C ALA A 1 -13.37 27.55 20.59
N GLY A 2 -13.11 26.24 20.41
CA GLY A 2 -11.80 25.73 19.99
C GLY A 2 -11.54 26.04 18.51
N SER A 3 -10.35 26.54 18.22
CA SER A 3 -9.84 26.80 16.88
C SER A 3 -9.57 25.47 16.16
N VAL A 4 -10.40 25.11 15.18
CA VAL A 4 -10.11 24.01 14.26
C VAL A 4 -9.00 24.49 13.31
N GLY A 5 -7.79 23.97 13.48
CA GLY A 5 -6.66 24.26 12.60
C GLY A 5 -6.91 23.68 11.22
N SER A 6 -7.13 24.55 10.23
CA SER A 6 -7.33 24.15 8.84
C SER A 6 -6.01 23.62 8.23
N CYS A 7 -6.02 22.36 7.76
CA CYS A 7 -4.90 21.72 7.06
C CYS A 7 -4.87 22.04 5.54
N ILE A 8 -5.37 23.19 5.10
CA ILE A 8 -5.37 23.54 3.66
C ILE A 8 -4.03 24.19 3.26
N PRO A 9 -3.17 23.54 2.47
CA PRO A 9 -2.17 24.27 1.69
C PRO A 9 -2.81 24.88 0.43
N ALA A 10 -2.36 26.08 0.08
CA ALA A 10 -2.78 26.84 -1.09
C ALA A 10 -2.27 26.24 -2.43
N MET A 11 -2.70 25.03 -2.80
CA MET A 11 -2.32 24.36 -4.06
C MET A 11 -3.51 24.09 -5.01
N ALA A 12 -4.48 25.00 -5.09
CA ALA A 12 -5.65 24.85 -5.98
C ALA A 12 -5.57 25.66 -7.30
N ARG A 13 -4.38 25.99 -7.83
CA ARG A 13 -4.27 26.82 -9.06
C ARG A 13 -3.35 26.33 -10.19
N ALA A 14 -2.64 25.21 -10.05
CA ALA A 14 -1.64 24.81 -11.06
C ALA A 14 -2.03 23.63 -11.98
N ALA A 15 -3.18 22.97 -11.77
CA ALA A 15 -3.51 21.72 -12.45
C ALA A 15 -4.30 21.84 -13.77
N LEU A 16 -4.47 23.04 -14.35
CA LEU A 16 -5.33 23.23 -15.53
C LEU A 16 -4.60 23.56 -16.85
N LEU A 17 -3.26 23.41 -16.93
CA LEU A 17 -2.50 23.82 -18.13
C LEU A 17 -1.62 22.74 -18.79
N ALA A 18 -1.68 21.48 -18.34
CA ALA A 18 -0.80 20.42 -18.84
C ALA A 18 -1.50 19.34 -19.70
N TRP A 19 -2.66 19.64 -20.30
CA TRP A 19 -3.48 18.65 -21.01
C TRP A 19 -3.62 18.85 -22.53
N THR A 20 -2.68 19.53 -23.19
CA THR A 20 -2.79 19.81 -24.64
C THR A 20 -1.55 19.53 -25.49
N LEU A 21 -0.50 18.89 -24.98
CA LEU A 21 0.70 18.60 -25.80
C LEU A 21 1.26 17.21 -25.52
N GLY A 22 0.93 16.22 -26.38
CA GLY A 22 1.69 14.98 -26.43
C GLY A 22 1.00 13.74 -26.99
N CYS A 23 0.42 13.77 -28.19
CA CYS A 23 -0.11 12.56 -28.85
C CYS A 23 0.74 12.02 -30.03
N ASP A 24 1.86 12.64 -30.41
CA ASP A 24 2.51 12.32 -31.70
C ASP A 24 3.79 11.46 -31.63
N ARG A 25 4.00 10.65 -30.58
CA ARG A 25 5.23 9.81 -30.48
C ARG A 25 5.04 8.31 -30.26
N LEU A 26 3.84 7.77 -30.45
CA LEU A 26 3.55 6.35 -30.19
C LEU A 26 3.66 5.41 -31.41
N ALA A 27 4.00 5.88 -32.61
CA ALA A 27 3.94 5.07 -33.83
C ALA A 27 5.27 4.43 -34.31
N ALA A 28 6.40 4.63 -33.63
CA ALA A 28 7.72 4.28 -34.19
C ALA A 28 8.52 3.16 -33.48
N PHE A 29 7.91 2.40 -32.56
CA PHE A 29 8.64 1.38 -31.77
C PHE A 29 8.25 -0.08 -32.04
N ALA A 30 7.45 -0.36 -33.09
CA ALA A 30 6.89 -1.69 -33.34
C ALA A 30 7.77 -2.66 -34.16
N ALA A 31 9.08 -2.42 -34.30
CA ALA A 31 9.93 -3.30 -35.11
C ALA A 31 11.38 -3.38 -34.62
N ALA A 32 11.66 -4.18 -33.59
CA ALA A 32 12.98 -4.77 -33.38
C ALA A 32 12.98 -5.94 -32.36
N GLN A 33 13.38 -7.10 -32.88
CA GLN A 33 14.07 -8.22 -32.21
C GLN A 33 13.28 -9.18 -31.31
N GLU A 34 12.90 -10.30 -31.95
CA GLU A 34 12.74 -11.61 -31.32
C GLU A 34 14.11 -12.20 -30.94
N GLU A 35 14.33 -12.47 -29.65
CA GLU A 35 15.32 -13.41 -29.10
C GLU A 35 14.71 -14.01 -27.80
N PRO A 36 15.03 -15.24 -27.39
CA PRO A 36 14.07 -16.12 -26.71
C PRO A 36 13.97 -15.85 -25.21
N ALA A 37 12.80 -15.36 -24.79
CA ALA A 37 12.35 -15.24 -23.40
C ALA A 37 12.21 -16.59 -22.65
N SER A 38 12.55 -17.72 -23.27
CA SER A 38 12.26 -19.06 -22.72
C SER A 38 13.17 -19.47 -21.54
N ALA A 39 14.38 -18.91 -21.43
CA ALA A 39 15.31 -19.29 -20.36
C ALA A 39 15.02 -18.57 -19.02
N ALA A 40 14.49 -17.34 -19.05
CA ALA A 40 14.15 -16.60 -17.83
C ALA A 40 12.83 -17.08 -17.19
N LEU A 41 11.94 -17.67 -17.99
CA LEU A 41 10.68 -18.28 -17.54
C LEU A 41 10.88 -19.61 -16.79
N ALA A 42 12.04 -20.26 -16.96
CA ALA A 42 12.28 -21.61 -16.44
C ALA A 42 12.81 -21.66 -14.99
N ALA A 43 13.13 -20.52 -14.37
CA ALA A 43 13.80 -20.44 -13.08
C ALA A 43 12.91 -19.94 -11.92
N ASP A 44 11.61 -19.73 -12.15
CA ASP A 44 10.68 -19.34 -11.09
C ASP A 44 9.91 -20.55 -10.58
N ASP A 45 10.22 -20.97 -9.34
CA ASP A 45 9.62 -22.14 -8.69
C ASP A 45 8.11 -21.98 -8.46
N GLU A 46 7.57 -20.76 -8.51
CA GLU A 46 6.12 -20.51 -8.40
C GLU A 46 5.33 -20.93 -9.66
N CYS A 47 5.98 -21.00 -10.83
CA CYS A 47 5.32 -21.39 -12.07
C CYS A 47 5.15 -22.91 -12.24
N ARG A 48 5.87 -23.74 -11.46
CA ARG A 48 5.78 -25.21 -11.58
C ARG A 48 4.60 -25.82 -10.82
N ALA A 49 4.02 -25.10 -9.86
CA ALA A 49 2.95 -25.62 -9.02
C ALA A 49 1.56 -25.60 -9.70
N SER A 50 1.37 -24.81 -10.76
CA SER A 50 0.11 -24.76 -11.54
C SER A 50 0.09 -25.78 -12.69
N GLY A 51 0.32 -27.04 -12.33
CA GLY A 51 0.15 -28.17 -13.24
C GLY A 51 -1.33 -28.43 -13.56
N ARG A 52 -1.74 -28.06 -14.79
CA ARG A 52 -2.88 -28.61 -15.57
C ARG A 52 -4.30 -28.24 -15.08
N GLY A 53 -4.75 -27.05 -15.45
CA GLY A 53 -6.20 -26.77 -15.54
C GLY A 53 -6.49 -25.27 -15.67
N ALA A 54 -7.13 -24.89 -16.79
CA ALA A 54 -7.74 -23.58 -17.05
C ALA A 54 -6.82 -22.33 -17.17
N GLY A 55 -6.32 -22.11 -18.39
CA GLY A 55 -6.61 -20.88 -19.17
C GLY A 55 -6.21 -19.47 -18.70
N GLY A 56 -5.61 -19.24 -17.53
CA GLY A 56 -5.37 -17.87 -17.03
C GLY A 56 -3.96 -17.54 -16.51
N GLY A 57 -3.02 -18.49 -16.50
CA GLY A 57 -1.75 -18.33 -15.78
C GLY A 57 -0.64 -17.53 -16.49
N ALA A 58 -0.73 -17.30 -17.80
CA ALA A 58 0.38 -16.72 -18.56
C ALA A 58 0.44 -15.17 -18.52
N GLU A 59 -0.70 -14.49 -18.41
CA GLU A 59 -0.75 -13.01 -18.44
C GLU A 59 -0.20 -12.38 -17.15
N GLY A 60 -0.41 -13.00 -15.98
CA GLY A 60 0.12 -12.51 -14.71
C GLY A 60 1.66 -12.51 -14.65
N CYS A 61 2.31 -13.46 -15.31
CA CYS A 61 3.78 -13.56 -15.35
C CYS A 61 4.44 -12.53 -16.29
N ALA A 62 3.73 -12.08 -17.33
CA ALA A 62 4.26 -11.10 -18.30
C ALA A 62 4.35 -9.68 -17.71
N LEU A 63 3.43 -9.31 -16.82
CA LEU A 63 3.41 -8.00 -16.15
C LEU A 63 4.67 -7.76 -15.30
N ASN A 64 5.16 -8.79 -14.58
CA ASN A 64 6.39 -8.72 -13.80
C ASN A 64 7.68 -8.64 -14.64
N ALA A 65 7.62 -8.99 -15.94
CA ALA A 65 8.76 -8.86 -16.86
C ALA A 65 8.85 -7.45 -17.46
N LEU A 66 7.71 -6.84 -17.80
CA LEU A 66 7.64 -5.48 -18.36
C LEU A 66 8.07 -4.41 -17.35
N GLN A 67 7.68 -4.54 -16.07
CA GLN A 67 8.11 -3.63 -15.01
C GLN A 67 9.65 -3.60 -14.82
N ARG A 68 10.36 -4.68 -15.19
CA ARG A 68 11.84 -4.74 -15.08
C ARG A 68 12.58 -4.02 -16.21
N VAL A 69 11.95 -3.82 -17.36
CA VAL A 69 12.54 -3.07 -18.49
C VAL A 69 12.50 -1.57 -18.19
N GLU A 70 11.40 -1.08 -17.64
CA GLU A 70 11.19 0.34 -17.34
C GLU A 70 12.13 0.84 -16.21
N GLN A 71 12.40 0.01 -15.20
CA GLN A 71 13.33 0.34 -14.11
C GLN A 71 14.79 0.53 -14.57
N ARG A 72 15.21 -0.04 -15.71
CA ARG A 72 16.57 0.15 -16.24
C ARG A 72 16.78 1.53 -16.86
N GLU A 73 15.73 2.20 -17.33
CA GLU A 73 15.88 3.52 -17.96
C GLU A 73 15.92 4.67 -16.95
N VAL A 74 15.27 4.51 -15.79
CA VAL A 74 15.24 5.54 -14.73
C VAL A 74 16.58 5.69 -13.99
N SER A 75 17.47 4.69 -14.08
CA SER A 75 18.77 4.68 -13.39
C SER A 75 19.84 5.65 -13.96
N ARG A 76 19.53 6.45 -14.99
CA ARG A 76 20.50 7.37 -15.63
C ARG A 76 20.35 8.86 -15.26
N HIS A 77 19.52 9.21 -14.28
CA HIS A 77 19.55 10.57 -13.74
C HIS A 77 20.68 10.72 -12.72
N ASP A 78 21.83 11.19 -13.21
CA ASP A 78 22.94 11.69 -12.39
C ASP A 78 22.42 12.70 -11.37
N ARG A 79 22.37 12.30 -10.09
CA ARG A 79 22.11 13.23 -9.00
C ARG A 79 23.35 14.11 -8.82
N PRO A 80 23.22 15.45 -8.85
CA PRO A 80 24.35 16.32 -8.60
C PRO A 80 24.89 16.07 -7.19
N ALA A 81 26.18 15.75 -7.12
CA ALA A 81 26.95 15.61 -5.89
C ALA A 81 27.06 16.99 -5.19
N GLY A 82 25.99 17.40 -4.52
CA GLY A 82 25.88 18.72 -3.91
C GLY A 82 25.38 18.63 -2.48
N ARG A 83 26.33 18.69 -1.54
CA ARG A 83 26.17 18.89 -0.07
C ARG A 83 25.71 17.67 0.74
N ARG A 84 26.67 16.81 1.09
CA ARG A 84 26.68 16.14 2.41
C ARG A 84 26.87 17.21 3.49
N ALA A 85 25.82 17.96 3.82
CA ALA A 85 25.75 18.52 5.15
C ALA A 85 25.74 17.34 6.12
N ALA A 86 26.53 17.41 7.19
CA ALA A 86 26.47 16.47 8.30
C ALA A 86 25.08 16.58 8.95
N ASN A 87 24.08 15.99 8.31
CA ASN A 87 22.73 15.92 8.85
C ASN A 87 22.81 14.92 9.99
N ALA A 88 22.67 15.44 11.22
CA ALA A 88 22.31 14.58 12.34
C ALA A 88 21.12 13.72 11.92
N SER A 89 21.21 12.43 12.29
CA SER A 89 20.19 11.42 12.03
C SER A 89 18.79 12.01 12.22
N ILE A 90 17.87 11.69 11.31
CA ILE A 90 16.48 12.15 11.44
C ILE A 90 15.89 11.73 12.79
N TRP A 91 16.30 10.58 13.33
CA TRP A 91 15.93 10.10 14.67
C TRP A 91 16.40 11.03 15.79
N ALA A 92 17.57 11.66 15.64
CA ALA A 92 18.08 12.61 16.64
C ALA A 92 17.27 13.92 16.67
N ARG A 93 16.45 14.19 15.66
CA ARG A 93 15.56 15.36 15.60
C ARG A 93 14.26 15.14 16.36
N GLY A 94 13.90 13.87 16.63
CA GLY A 94 12.64 13.47 17.23
C GLY A 94 11.45 13.64 16.29
N PRO A 95 10.22 13.45 16.79
CA PRO A 95 9.01 13.69 16.01
C PRO A 95 8.96 15.14 15.52
N PRO A 96 8.53 15.38 14.26
CA PRO A 96 8.34 16.74 13.76
C PRO A 96 7.24 17.45 14.55
N LYS A 97 7.24 18.77 14.64
CA LYS A 97 6.14 19.54 15.28
C LYS A 97 4.92 19.68 14.38
N LYS A 98 5.10 19.52 13.07
CA LYS A 98 4.04 19.58 12.06
C LYS A 98 4.25 18.48 11.02
N PRO A 99 3.19 17.96 10.37
CA PRO A 99 3.31 16.80 9.49
C PRO A 99 4.31 16.97 8.35
N LEU A 100 4.47 18.20 7.85
CA LEU A 100 5.35 18.53 6.71
C LEU A 100 6.67 19.20 7.11
N GLU A 101 7.04 19.22 8.39
CA GLU A 101 8.27 19.89 8.84
C GLU A 101 9.54 19.33 8.18
N TYR A 102 9.55 18.02 7.90
CA TYR A 102 10.68 17.33 7.28
C TYR A 102 10.53 17.16 5.75
N ASN A 103 9.66 17.93 5.11
CA ASN A 103 9.55 17.89 3.65
C ASN A 103 10.89 18.22 2.99
N GLY A 104 11.34 17.37 2.06
CA GLY A 104 12.64 17.47 1.39
C GLY A 104 13.83 16.99 2.22
N VAL A 105 13.62 16.52 3.45
CA VAL A 105 14.65 15.85 4.26
C VAL A 105 14.67 14.36 3.91
N ALA A 106 15.83 13.84 3.56
CA ALA A 106 16.02 12.42 3.36
C ALA A 106 16.13 11.68 4.70
N TRP A 107 15.57 10.47 4.74
CA TRP A 107 15.89 9.51 5.79
C TRP A 107 17.37 9.13 5.78
N ASP A 108 17.86 8.65 6.91
CA ASP A 108 19.21 8.09 6.98
C ASP A 108 19.35 6.91 6.02
N GLU A 109 20.57 6.74 5.49
CA GLU A 109 20.88 5.62 4.62
C GLU A 109 20.67 4.29 5.35
N LEU A 110 19.73 3.48 4.86
CA LEU A 110 19.51 2.14 5.37
C LEU A 110 20.56 1.18 4.79
N VAL A 111 21.45 0.69 5.63
CA VAL A 111 22.40 -0.37 5.27
C VAL A 111 21.80 -1.71 5.67
N VAL A 112 21.55 -2.58 4.69
CA VAL A 112 21.07 -3.95 4.91
C VAL A 112 22.24 -4.90 4.72
N PRO A 113 22.89 -5.38 5.80
CA PRO A 113 24.06 -6.25 5.69
C PRO A 113 23.64 -7.64 5.21
N GLY A 114 24.42 -8.23 4.31
CA GLY A 114 24.19 -9.59 3.83
C GLY A 114 25.31 -10.07 2.92
N THR A 115 25.65 -11.35 3.04
CA THR A 115 26.61 -12.05 2.17
C THR A 115 25.94 -13.10 1.29
N HIS A 116 24.61 -13.21 1.38
CA HIS A 116 23.79 -14.23 0.72
C HIS A 116 22.69 -13.57 -0.11
N ALA A 117 21.90 -14.38 -0.82
CA ALA A 117 20.72 -13.87 -1.50
C ALA A 117 19.77 -13.23 -0.48
N MET A 118 19.42 -11.97 -0.73
CA MET A 118 18.56 -11.18 0.14
C MET A 118 17.16 -11.10 -0.46
N HIS A 119 16.14 -11.12 0.39
CA HIS A 119 14.75 -11.02 -0.04
C HIS A 119 14.11 -9.77 0.54
N ILE A 120 13.25 -9.14 -0.25
CA ILE A 120 12.44 -8.00 0.15
C ILE A 120 11.00 -8.39 -0.15
N PHE A 121 10.11 -8.17 0.80
CA PHE A 121 8.68 -8.27 0.53
C PHE A 121 8.15 -6.89 0.15
N ALA A 122 7.28 -6.84 -0.85
CA ALA A 122 6.58 -5.63 -1.22
C ALA A 122 5.09 -5.82 -1.02
N ILE A 123 4.41 -4.81 -0.47
CA ILE A 123 2.96 -4.79 -0.29
C ILE A 123 2.45 -3.36 -0.53
N GLY A 124 1.25 -3.25 -1.06
CA GLY A 124 0.50 -2.01 -1.25
C GLY A 124 -0.98 -2.35 -1.32
N ASP A 125 -1.82 -1.34 -1.34
CA ASP A 125 -3.28 -1.52 -1.47
C ASP A 125 -3.85 -2.48 -0.41
N TRP A 126 -3.53 -2.22 0.86
CA TRP A 126 -3.85 -3.10 1.98
C TRP A 126 -4.51 -2.36 3.14
N GLY A 127 -4.85 -3.14 4.16
CA GLY A 127 -5.46 -2.67 5.39
C GLY A 127 -6.95 -2.48 5.24
N GLY A 128 -7.72 -3.19 6.05
CA GLY A 128 -9.13 -2.92 6.23
C GLY A 128 -9.40 -1.76 7.19
N LEU A 129 -10.67 -1.62 7.54
CA LEU A 129 -11.11 -0.81 8.66
C LEU A 129 -11.51 -1.72 9.82
N ASP A 130 -11.43 -1.19 11.02
CA ASP A 130 -12.00 -1.83 12.20
C ASP A 130 -13.38 -1.24 12.47
N GLY A 131 -14.41 -2.06 12.32
CA GLY A 131 -15.81 -1.67 12.52
C GLY A 131 -16.15 -1.28 13.94
N SER A 132 -15.39 -1.75 14.93
CA SER A 132 -15.65 -1.47 16.34
C SER A 132 -15.43 0.00 16.72
N ALA A 133 -14.68 0.75 15.89
CA ALA A 133 -14.38 2.15 16.13
C ALA A 133 -15.24 3.11 15.27
N THR A 134 -15.94 2.61 14.24
CA THR A 134 -16.49 3.47 13.17
C THR A 134 -17.71 2.82 12.49
N SER A 135 -18.85 3.52 12.41
CA SER A 135 -20.01 3.06 11.61
C SER A 135 -20.06 3.66 10.21
N ASP A 136 -19.54 4.87 10.01
CA ASP A 136 -19.89 5.70 8.85
C ASP A 136 -19.02 5.41 7.61
N MET A 137 -17.90 4.69 7.78
CA MET A 137 -17.05 4.21 6.69
C MET A 137 -17.21 2.70 6.41
N ILE A 138 -18.11 2.03 7.12
CA ILE A 138 -18.43 0.64 6.87
C ILE A 138 -19.60 0.58 5.90
N PHE A 139 -19.35 0.02 4.72
CA PHE A 139 -20.32 0.01 3.64
C PHE A 139 -21.14 -1.27 3.59
N TYR A 140 -20.89 -2.26 4.44
CA TYR A 140 -21.54 -3.56 4.37
C TYR A 140 -21.78 -4.18 5.75
N LYS A 141 -22.80 -5.02 5.82
CA LYS A 141 -23.19 -5.75 7.03
C LYS A 141 -22.07 -6.71 7.48
N GLY A 142 -21.77 -6.69 8.78
CA GLY A 142 -20.67 -7.45 9.40
C GLY A 142 -19.38 -6.64 9.50
N GLY A 143 -19.20 -5.62 8.67
CA GLY A 143 -18.03 -4.74 8.73
C GLY A 143 -17.99 -3.87 9.98
N GLU A 144 -19.09 -3.76 10.73
CA GLU A 144 -19.20 -3.07 12.02
C GLU A 144 -18.61 -3.87 13.20
N THR A 145 -18.16 -5.10 12.95
CA THR A 145 -17.56 -5.95 13.98
C THR A 145 -16.06 -5.65 14.16
N PRO A 146 -15.43 -6.06 15.27
CA PRO A 146 -13.98 -5.94 15.41
C PRO A 146 -13.22 -6.73 14.33
N GLY A 147 -12.07 -6.21 13.92
CA GLY A 147 -11.11 -6.91 13.06
C GLY A 147 -10.87 -6.22 11.73
N PRO A 148 -9.98 -6.77 10.88
CA PRO A 148 -9.71 -6.19 9.59
C PRO A 148 -10.83 -6.48 8.59
N HIS A 149 -11.64 -5.46 8.31
CA HIS A 149 -12.68 -5.49 7.28
C HIS A 149 -12.18 -4.81 6.02
N VAL A 150 -11.87 -5.62 5.01
CA VAL A 150 -11.50 -5.11 3.68
C VAL A 150 -12.75 -4.72 2.90
N PHE A 151 -12.68 -3.61 2.16
CA PHE A 151 -13.70 -3.29 1.17
C PHE A 151 -13.09 -3.36 -0.22
N PRO A 152 -13.38 -4.41 -1.00
CA PRO A 152 -12.86 -4.51 -2.35
C PRO A 152 -13.48 -3.43 -3.23
N ARG A 153 -12.65 -2.91 -4.13
CA ARG A 153 -13.08 -2.07 -5.23
C ARG A 153 -14.05 -2.83 -6.13
N SER A 154 -15.09 -2.14 -6.61
CA SER A 154 -16.04 -2.69 -7.59
C SER A 154 -15.31 -3.31 -8.79
N ARG A 155 -15.77 -4.49 -9.22
CA ARG A 155 -15.23 -5.22 -10.37
C ARG A 155 -16.15 -5.07 -11.58
N GLY A 156 -15.60 -4.61 -12.71
CA GLY A 156 -16.30 -4.55 -13.99
C GLY A 156 -17.57 -3.70 -13.93
N ALA A 157 -18.72 -4.32 -14.22
CA ALA A 157 -20.02 -3.66 -14.27
C ALA A 157 -20.78 -3.64 -12.93
N CYS A 158 -20.19 -4.17 -11.85
CA CYS A 158 -20.81 -4.21 -10.53
C CYS A 158 -20.83 -2.81 -9.91
N THR A 159 -22.01 -2.33 -9.53
CA THR A 159 -22.13 -1.06 -8.80
C THR A 159 -21.69 -1.25 -7.35
N LEU A 160 -21.51 -0.12 -6.63
CA LEU A 160 -21.25 -0.18 -5.19
C LEU A 160 -22.38 -0.93 -4.46
N GLN A 161 -23.64 -0.63 -4.78
CA GLN A 161 -24.79 -1.26 -4.17
C GLN A 161 -24.84 -2.77 -4.44
N ASP A 162 -24.63 -3.20 -5.68
CA ASP A 162 -24.58 -4.63 -6.03
C ASP A 162 -23.54 -5.36 -5.17
N PHE A 163 -22.40 -4.71 -4.94
CA PHE A 163 -21.32 -5.28 -4.13
C PHE A 163 -21.68 -5.32 -2.64
N GLN A 164 -22.33 -4.28 -2.11
CA GLN A 164 -22.86 -4.28 -0.74
C GLN A 164 -23.88 -5.39 -0.52
N ASP A 165 -24.72 -5.67 -1.52
CA ASP A 165 -25.69 -6.76 -1.50
C ASP A 165 -24.99 -8.13 -1.49
N CYS A 166 -23.91 -8.29 -2.26
CA CYS A 166 -23.06 -9.48 -2.21
C CYS A 166 -22.53 -9.74 -0.79
N TYR A 167 -21.99 -8.72 -0.12
CA TYR A 167 -21.52 -8.87 1.26
C TYR A 167 -22.66 -9.19 2.24
N SER A 168 -23.77 -8.44 2.14
CA SER A 168 -24.88 -8.53 3.10
C SER A 168 -25.62 -9.87 3.03
N SER A 169 -25.60 -10.50 1.85
CA SER A 169 -26.20 -11.81 1.59
C SER A 169 -25.20 -12.97 1.64
N GLU A 170 -23.93 -12.71 1.97
CA GLU A 170 -22.84 -13.69 1.88
C GLU A 170 -22.78 -14.39 0.51
N GLY A 171 -23.04 -13.62 -0.55
CA GLY A 171 -23.01 -14.06 -1.94
C GLY A 171 -24.29 -14.70 -2.46
N GLN A 172 -25.33 -14.85 -1.64
CA GLN A 172 -26.61 -15.43 -2.08
C GLN A 172 -27.33 -14.53 -3.09
N ASP A 173 -27.33 -13.23 -2.82
CA ASP A 173 -27.93 -12.19 -3.65
C ASP A 173 -26.83 -11.37 -4.33
N CYS A 174 -25.93 -12.05 -5.05
CA CYS A 174 -24.81 -11.43 -5.72
C CYS A 174 -24.89 -11.59 -7.24
N SER A 175 -24.81 -10.48 -7.96
CA SER A 175 -24.68 -10.53 -9.42
C SER A 175 -23.40 -11.29 -9.79
N ILE A 176 -23.49 -12.25 -10.71
CA ILE A 176 -22.33 -12.99 -11.20
C ILE A 176 -21.25 -12.06 -11.80
N LEU A 177 -21.65 -10.87 -12.26
CA LEU A 177 -20.74 -9.85 -12.78
C LEU A 177 -19.86 -9.22 -11.70
N CYS A 178 -20.26 -9.29 -10.43
CA CYS A 178 -19.47 -8.81 -9.30
C CYS A 178 -18.31 -9.75 -8.95
N GLY A 179 -18.42 -11.03 -9.31
CA GLY A 179 -17.36 -12.02 -9.08
C GLY A 179 -16.92 -12.11 -7.62
N TRP A 180 -17.86 -11.92 -6.69
CA TRP A 180 -17.63 -12.02 -5.25
C TRP A 180 -17.50 -13.49 -4.84
N VAL A 181 -16.57 -13.77 -3.94
CA VAL A 181 -16.25 -15.12 -3.46
C VAL A 181 -16.11 -15.10 -1.94
N LYS A 182 -17.00 -15.83 -1.27
CA LYS A 182 -16.96 -16.04 0.19
C LYS A 182 -15.64 -16.69 0.61
N GLY A 183 -15.07 -16.21 1.71
CA GLY A 183 -13.78 -16.63 2.23
C GLY A 183 -12.59 -16.04 1.49
N VAL A 184 -12.79 -15.34 0.36
CA VAL A 184 -11.73 -14.65 -0.38
C VAL A 184 -11.90 -13.15 -0.27
N ASP A 185 -13.04 -12.61 -0.72
CA ASP A 185 -13.25 -11.16 -0.74
C ASP A 185 -13.54 -10.60 0.66
N ASP A 186 -14.15 -11.37 1.56
CA ASP A 186 -14.38 -11.01 2.97
C ASP A 186 -13.18 -11.28 3.89
N GLN A 187 -12.10 -11.86 3.37
CA GLN A 187 -10.89 -12.24 4.13
C GLN A 187 -9.60 -11.85 3.41
N ALA A 188 -9.66 -10.99 2.39
CA ALA A 188 -8.55 -10.79 1.46
C ALA A 188 -7.23 -10.39 2.15
N GLN A 189 -7.29 -9.44 3.09
CA GLN A 189 -6.11 -9.02 3.86
C GLN A 189 -5.52 -10.18 4.67
N LEU A 190 -6.37 -10.94 5.37
CA LEU A 190 -5.92 -12.06 6.20
C LEU A 190 -5.29 -13.17 5.35
N LEU A 191 -5.84 -13.44 4.17
CA LEU A 191 -5.26 -14.40 3.22
C LEU A 191 -3.89 -13.93 2.70
N VAL A 192 -3.72 -12.66 2.37
CA VAL A 192 -2.43 -12.10 1.95
C VAL A 192 -1.41 -12.20 3.09
N ALA A 193 -1.80 -11.80 4.31
CA ALA A 193 -0.96 -11.90 5.50
C ALA A 193 -0.52 -13.35 5.77
N GLU A 194 -1.41 -14.32 5.61
CA GLU A 194 -1.10 -15.75 5.72
C GLU A 194 -0.05 -16.20 4.69
N GLN A 195 -0.15 -15.74 3.43
CA GLN A 195 0.86 -16.06 2.42
C GLN A 195 2.20 -15.39 2.71
N MET A 196 2.19 -14.14 3.17
CA MET A 196 3.41 -13.46 3.61
C MET A 196 4.09 -14.24 4.74
N LYS A 197 3.35 -14.67 5.78
CA LYS A 197 3.88 -15.47 6.90
C LYS A 197 4.48 -16.79 6.42
N LYS A 198 3.80 -17.49 5.49
CA LYS A 198 4.31 -18.74 4.92
C LYS A 198 5.61 -18.52 4.16
N ARG A 199 5.66 -17.50 3.30
CA ARG A 199 6.84 -17.18 2.51
C ARG A 199 8.01 -16.76 3.40
N ALA A 200 7.74 -15.92 4.42
CA ALA A 200 8.75 -15.37 5.31
C ALA A 200 9.59 -16.44 6.02
N ARG A 201 8.98 -17.60 6.35
CA ARG A 201 9.69 -18.74 6.98
C ARG A 201 10.80 -19.33 6.10
N THR A 202 10.71 -19.15 4.79
CA THR A 202 11.66 -19.74 3.83
C THR A 202 12.56 -18.71 3.19
N SER A 203 12.07 -17.51 2.94
CA SER A 203 12.84 -16.45 2.30
C SER A 203 13.55 -15.52 3.29
N ASP A 204 13.09 -15.46 4.55
CA ASP A 204 13.61 -14.56 5.59
C ASP A 204 13.83 -13.12 5.07
N PRO A 205 12.75 -12.36 4.80
CA PRO A 205 12.87 -11.04 4.21
C PRO A 205 13.72 -10.12 5.10
N SER A 206 14.57 -9.31 4.49
CA SER A 206 15.42 -8.37 5.23
C SER A 206 14.62 -7.17 5.74
N PHE A 207 13.62 -6.75 4.97
CA PHE A 207 12.64 -5.72 5.32
C PHE A 207 11.40 -5.86 4.44
N VAL A 208 10.35 -5.12 4.79
CA VAL A 208 9.13 -4.98 3.99
C VAL A 208 9.09 -3.59 3.38
N LEU A 209 8.91 -3.51 2.07
CA LEU A 209 8.64 -2.28 1.33
C LEU A 209 7.12 -2.13 1.18
N ASN A 210 6.56 -1.20 1.93
CA ASN A 210 5.16 -0.82 1.82
C ASN A 210 5.03 0.36 0.85
N VAL A 211 4.41 0.13 -0.31
CA VAL A 211 4.27 1.13 -1.37
C VAL A 211 3.08 2.08 -1.16
N GLY A 212 2.46 2.00 0.02
CA GLY A 212 1.42 2.89 0.49
C GLY A 212 0.03 2.29 0.36
N ASP A 213 -0.95 3.14 0.61
CA ASP A 213 -2.35 2.80 0.49
C ASP A 213 -2.70 1.77 1.58
N ASN A 214 -2.44 2.18 2.83
CA ASN A 214 -2.20 1.34 4.01
C ASN A 214 -3.47 0.97 4.79
N PHE A 215 -4.48 1.83 4.75
CA PHE A 215 -5.75 1.66 5.46
C PHE A 215 -6.90 1.92 4.49
N TYR A 216 -7.22 0.91 3.70
CA TYR A 216 -8.31 0.99 2.75
C TYR A 216 -9.68 1.02 3.45
N GLN A 217 -10.63 1.83 2.97
CA GLN A 217 -10.57 2.67 1.76
C GLN A 217 -10.37 4.18 2.03
N GLY A 218 -10.12 4.61 3.27
CA GLY A 218 -10.09 6.04 3.56
C GLY A 218 -9.14 6.50 4.65
N GLY A 219 -8.11 5.70 4.94
CA GLY A 219 -7.06 6.06 5.89
C GLY A 219 -7.45 5.77 7.33
N ILE A 220 -6.90 6.60 8.24
CA ILE A 220 -7.16 6.51 9.67
C ILE A 220 -8.45 7.23 10.02
N TRP A 221 -9.31 6.58 10.81
CA TRP A 221 -10.57 7.16 11.26
C TRP A 221 -10.39 8.12 12.45
N ALA A 222 -9.73 9.23 12.19
CA ALA A 222 -9.63 10.34 13.11
C ALA A 222 -9.50 11.64 12.32
N ASP A 223 -9.68 12.78 12.98
CA ASP A 223 -9.37 14.06 12.38
C ASP A 223 -7.87 14.38 12.49
N CYS A 224 -7.36 15.08 11.46
CA CYS A 224 -6.04 15.70 11.50
C CYS A 224 -5.90 16.70 12.66
N GLY A 225 -4.65 17.01 13.01
CA GLY A 225 -4.28 18.09 13.91
C GLY A 225 -3.89 17.64 15.30
N ALA A 226 -3.88 16.33 15.55
CA ALA A 226 -3.26 15.77 16.74
C ALA A 226 -1.75 16.06 16.75
N PRO A 227 -1.14 16.26 17.94
CA PRO A 227 0.31 16.46 18.03
C PRO A 227 1.08 15.29 17.43
N MET A 228 2.13 15.60 16.67
CA MET A 228 2.95 14.61 15.96
C MET A 228 3.85 13.77 16.89
N ASP A 229 4.04 14.21 18.13
CA ASP A 229 4.71 13.46 19.20
C ASP A 229 3.75 12.58 20.01
N GLN A 230 2.49 12.48 19.56
CA GLN A 230 1.43 11.69 20.18
C GLN A 230 0.70 10.87 19.12
N ILE A 231 0.14 9.75 19.56
CA ILE A 231 -0.75 8.92 18.76
C ILE A 231 -2.15 8.98 19.36
N SER A 232 -3.16 9.24 18.54
CA SER A 232 -4.54 9.20 18.99
C SER A 232 -4.94 7.76 19.36
N ALA A 233 -5.84 7.61 20.32
CA ALA A 233 -6.31 6.29 20.73
C ALA A 233 -6.97 5.51 19.57
N ILE A 234 -7.67 6.20 18.68
CA ILE A 234 -8.31 5.58 17.51
C ILE A 234 -7.24 5.14 16.50
N THR A 235 -6.24 5.98 16.26
CA THR A 235 -5.11 5.61 15.39
C THR A 235 -4.39 4.38 15.94
N LEU A 236 -4.02 4.40 17.23
CA LEU A 236 -3.33 3.28 17.85
C LEU A 236 -4.15 1.99 17.77
N HIS A 237 -5.46 2.07 18.04
CA HIS A 237 -6.37 0.94 17.90
C HIS A 237 -6.35 0.38 16.48
N GLN A 238 -6.52 1.23 15.47
CA GLN A 238 -6.54 0.80 14.07
C GLN A 238 -5.20 0.23 13.61
N PHE A 239 -4.06 0.80 14.01
CA PHE A 239 -2.75 0.21 13.73
C PHE A 239 -2.60 -1.16 14.38
N ASN A 240 -3.04 -1.33 15.63
CA ASN A 240 -2.96 -2.61 16.30
C ASN A 240 -3.80 -3.68 15.57
N THR A 241 -5.07 -3.38 15.29
CA THR A 241 -5.99 -4.40 14.76
C THR A 241 -5.85 -4.65 13.26
N ILE A 242 -5.38 -3.67 12.48
CA ILE A 242 -5.25 -3.77 11.03
C ILE A 242 -3.82 -4.07 10.57
N PHE A 243 -2.81 -3.66 11.34
CA PHE A 243 -1.41 -3.83 10.97
C PHE A 243 -0.68 -4.79 11.90
N GLU A 244 -0.47 -4.42 13.16
CA GLU A 244 0.41 -5.17 14.08
C GLU A 244 -0.09 -6.60 14.33
N ASP A 245 -1.38 -6.78 14.61
CA ASP A 245 -1.96 -8.10 14.85
C ASP A 245 -2.01 -8.95 13.57
N VAL A 246 -2.17 -8.31 12.41
CA VAL A 246 -2.33 -8.99 11.12
C VAL A 246 -0.99 -9.48 10.58
N TYR A 247 0.04 -8.63 10.60
CA TYR A 247 1.35 -8.90 9.98
C TYR A 247 2.45 -9.29 10.97
N SER A 248 2.06 -9.88 12.10
CA SER A 248 2.96 -10.50 13.07
C SER A 248 3.24 -11.98 12.77
N GLY A 249 4.32 -12.49 13.34
CA GLY A 249 4.70 -13.90 13.38
C GLY A 249 6.10 -14.20 12.84
N PRO A 250 6.49 -15.49 12.87
CA PRO A 250 7.84 -15.92 12.48
C PRO A 250 8.24 -15.46 11.08
N GLY A 251 9.35 -14.73 11.00
CA GLY A 251 9.90 -14.18 9.76
C GLY A 251 9.41 -12.76 9.41
N LEU A 252 8.37 -12.26 10.07
CA LEU A 252 7.87 -10.88 9.94
C LEU A 252 8.11 -10.05 11.21
N ASP A 253 8.09 -10.69 12.39
CA ASP A 253 8.37 -10.01 13.65
C ASP A 253 9.75 -9.33 13.64
N GLY A 254 9.78 -8.07 14.07
CA GLY A 254 11.00 -7.26 14.13
C GLY A 254 11.57 -6.85 12.77
N LYS A 255 10.92 -7.19 11.65
CA LYS A 255 11.33 -6.69 10.34
C LYS A 255 10.96 -5.22 10.22
N ARG A 256 11.86 -4.42 9.64
CA ARG A 256 11.59 -3.01 9.36
C ARG A 256 10.58 -2.89 8.22
N TRP A 257 9.58 -2.05 8.39
CA TRP A 257 8.65 -1.65 7.34
C TRP A 257 9.00 -0.26 6.84
N LEU A 258 9.29 -0.14 5.54
CA LEU A 258 9.55 1.12 4.87
C LEU A 258 8.28 1.52 4.15
N SER A 259 7.59 2.52 4.65
CA SER A 259 6.27 2.92 4.18
C SER A 259 6.29 4.26 3.46
N VAL A 260 5.33 4.42 2.54
CA VAL A 260 4.90 5.71 1.99
C VAL A 260 3.40 5.86 2.18
N LEU A 261 2.87 7.05 1.92
CA LEU A 261 1.43 7.27 1.89
C LEU A 261 0.93 7.18 0.44
N GLY A 262 -0.14 6.43 0.23
CA GLY A 262 -0.89 6.37 -1.02
C GLY A 262 -2.05 7.36 -1.06
N ASN A 263 -2.86 7.35 -2.12
CA ASN A 263 -3.99 8.26 -2.24
C ASN A 263 -5.12 7.98 -1.23
N HIS A 264 -5.31 6.73 -0.82
CA HIS A 264 -6.27 6.37 0.22
C HIS A 264 -5.80 6.83 1.61
N ASP A 265 -4.49 6.92 1.82
CA ASP A 265 -3.91 7.46 3.04
C ASP A 265 -4.03 8.98 3.12
N TRP A 266 -3.87 9.69 2.00
CA TRP A 266 -4.01 11.15 1.87
C TRP A 266 -5.47 11.64 1.93
N GLY A 267 -6.24 11.09 2.86
CA GLY A 267 -7.63 11.45 3.09
C GLY A 267 -8.60 10.82 2.08
N GLY A 268 -8.32 9.59 1.63
CA GLY A 268 -9.05 8.90 0.56
C GLY A 268 -10.56 9.14 0.53
N PHE A 269 -11.23 8.93 1.68
CA PHE A 269 -12.66 9.22 1.84
C PHE A 269 -12.93 10.70 2.20
N GLN A 270 -12.15 11.29 3.12
CA GLN A 270 -12.20 12.72 3.43
C GLN A 270 -10.81 13.30 3.69
N PHE A 271 -10.54 14.48 3.13
CA PHE A 271 -9.23 15.14 3.15
C PHE A 271 -8.73 15.50 4.57
N ASN A 272 -9.63 15.59 5.55
CA ASN A 272 -9.32 15.88 6.96
C ASN A 272 -9.09 14.62 7.80
N HIS A 273 -9.17 13.42 7.23
CA HIS A 273 -8.79 12.20 7.93
C HIS A 273 -7.31 12.20 8.29
N ALA A 274 -6.97 11.62 9.44
CA ALA A 274 -5.68 11.75 10.14
C ALA A 274 -4.48 11.09 9.44
N TRP A 275 -4.18 11.51 8.22
CA TRP A 275 -2.99 11.13 7.47
C TRP A 275 -1.71 11.56 8.19
N ASP A 276 -1.77 12.64 8.96
CA ASP A 276 -0.69 13.10 9.84
C ASP A 276 -0.38 12.09 10.95
N GLN A 277 -1.40 11.39 11.45
CA GLN A 277 -1.21 10.36 12.46
C GLN A 277 -0.56 9.08 11.92
N GLN A 278 -0.69 8.79 10.62
CA GLN A 278 0.14 7.74 9.98
C GLN A 278 1.63 8.11 10.00
N ILE A 279 1.96 9.39 9.79
CA ILE A 279 3.34 9.88 9.91
C ILE A 279 3.78 9.85 11.38
N ALA A 280 2.93 10.28 12.30
CA ALA A 280 3.22 10.28 13.74
C ALA A 280 3.52 8.87 14.27
N TYR A 281 2.85 7.85 13.74
CA TYR A 281 3.07 6.45 14.12
C TYR A 281 4.55 6.02 13.98
N THR A 282 5.26 6.53 12.96
CA THR A 282 6.70 6.27 12.75
C THR A 282 7.55 6.63 13.98
N TRP A 283 7.11 7.60 14.77
CA TRP A 283 7.81 8.09 15.96
C TRP A 283 7.31 7.46 17.25
N HIS A 284 6.13 6.83 17.22
CA HIS A 284 5.52 6.18 18.38
C HIS A 284 6.06 4.76 18.59
N ASN A 285 6.28 4.02 17.51
CA ASN A 285 6.79 2.65 17.53
C ASN A 285 8.06 2.51 16.66
N PRO A 286 9.21 3.02 17.14
CA PRO A 286 10.46 3.12 16.35
C PRO A 286 11.21 1.80 16.11
#